data_AF-A0A9X5XBR7-F1
#
_entry.id   AF-A0A9X5XBR7-F1
#
_cell.length_a   1.000
_cell.length_b   1.000
_cell.length_c   1.000
_cell.angle_alpha   90.00
_cell.angle_beta   90.00
_cell.angle_gamma   90.00
#
_symmetry.space_group_name_H-M   'P 1'
#
loop_
_entity.id
_entity.type
_entity.pdbx_description
1 polymer ?
#
loop_
_entity_poly.entity_id
_entity_poly.type
_entity_poly.pdbx_seq_one_letter_code
_entity_poly.pdbx_strand_id
1 'polypeptide(L)'
;MDVFACAGCGTEVTAPVSRVALPVHVHHGGWEELHPPLMEPATYAVDPQPTGPPWRLWKEVGADAAVRQGVFAPVYSVSFGARNRIVIAPGDSRSMTLIPDKCEGYCQGVDGRAGPNLACEGCGRAVATRMDDCGMWQTVWLEPDAVARRSSGLSAGPSPDWDDLE
;
A
#
# COMPACT_ATOMS: atom_id res chain seq x y z
N MET A 1 -11.78 13.11 -8.29
CA MET A 1 -11.18 11.89 -7.70
C MET A 1 -10.29 11.25 -8.75
N ASP A 2 -9.42 10.34 -8.31
CA ASP A 2 -8.52 9.57 -9.16
C ASP A 2 -8.93 8.09 -9.14
N VAL A 3 -8.62 7.36 -10.21
CA VAL A 3 -8.55 5.89 -10.19
C VAL A 3 -7.12 5.49 -10.51
N PHE A 4 -6.66 4.39 -9.93
CA PHE A 4 -5.44 3.75 -10.37
C PHE A 4 -5.77 2.60 -11.30
N ALA A 5 -5.13 2.57 -12.46
CA ALA A 5 -5.26 1.49 -13.42
C ALA A 5 -3.94 0.73 -13.55
N CYS A 6 -3.99 -0.58 -13.80
CA CYS A 6 -2.81 -1.35 -14.12
C CYS A 6 -2.06 -0.73 -15.31
N ALA A 7 -0.77 -0.44 -15.14
CA ALA A 7 0.06 0.13 -16.19
C ALA A 7 0.26 -0.82 -17.39
N GLY A 8 0.05 -2.13 -17.20
CA GLY A 8 0.20 -3.14 -18.23
C GLY A 8 -1.00 -3.27 -19.16
N CYS A 9 -2.22 -3.39 -18.62
CA CYS A 9 -3.44 -3.64 -19.40
C CYS A 9 -4.52 -2.57 -19.26
N GLY A 10 -4.33 -1.58 -18.39
CA GLY A 10 -5.28 -0.48 -18.20
C GLY A 10 -6.53 -0.80 -17.39
N THR A 11 -6.67 -2.02 -16.86
CA THR A 11 -7.74 -2.40 -15.92
C THR A 11 -7.67 -1.54 -14.67
N GLU A 12 -8.79 -0.94 -14.26
CA GLU A 12 -8.87 -0.19 -13.00
C GLU A 12 -8.69 -1.12 -11.82
N VAL A 13 -7.75 -0.79 -10.94
CA VAL A 13 -7.39 -1.60 -9.76
C VAL A 13 -7.84 -0.96 -8.45
N THR A 14 -8.47 0.22 -8.51
CA THR A 14 -9.06 0.88 -7.34
C THR A 14 -10.46 1.37 -7.64
N ALA A 15 -11.27 1.54 -6.60
CA ALA A 15 -12.39 2.45 -6.62
C ALA A 15 -11.87 3.90 -6.84
N PRO A 16 -12.75 4.86 -7.18
CA PRO A 16 -12.41 6.27 -7.16
C PRO A 16 -11.93 6.70 -5.76
N VAL A 17 -10.76 7.31 -5.70
CA VAL A 17 -10.11 7.74 -4.45
C VAL A 17 -9.65 9.20 -4.52
N SER A 18 -9.63 9.88 -3.39
CA SER A 18 -9.16 11.27 -3.26
C SER A 18 -7.81 11.33 -2.57
N ARG A 19 -6.90 12.16 -3.09
CA ARG A 19 -5.58 12.33 -2.47
C ARG A 19 -5.69 13.08 -1.15
N VAL A 20 -5.08 12.52 -0.10
CA VAL A 20 -4.90 13.16 1.21
C VAL A 20 -3.42 13.18 1.60
N ALA A 21 -3.11 13.87 2.69
CA ALA A 21 -1.77 13.81 3.29
C ALA A 21 -1.51 12.41 3.88
N LEU A 22 -0.26 11.95 3.81
CA LEU A 22 0.13 10.69 4.43
C LEU A 22 -0.05 10.78 5.95
N PRO A 23 -0.80 9.85 6.59
CA PRO A 23 -0.95 9.85 8.03
C PRO A 23 0.42 9.76 8.71
N VAL A 24 0.67 10.63 9.70
CA VAL A 24 1.97 10.71 10.39
C VAL A 24 2.37 9.41 11.10
N HIS A 25 1.39 8.54 11.38
CA HIS A 25 1.55 7.26 12.06
C HIS A 25 1.58 6.06 11.09
N VAL A 26 1.77 6.28 9.78
CA VAL A 26 1.79 5.22 8.74
C VAL A 26 2.76 4.08 9.04
N HIS A 27 3.87 4.36 9.73
CA HIS A 27 4.90 3.39 10.10
C HIS A 27 4.85 2.97 11.58
N HIS A 28 3.83 3.41 12.32
CA HIS A 28 3.61 2.93 13.67
C HIS A 28 2.97 1.54 13.62
N GLY A 29 3.30 0.73 14.62
CA GLY A 29 2.74 -0.60 14.82
C GLY A 29 2.69 -0.93 16.31
N GLY A 30 1.91 -1.95 16.67
CA GLY A 30 1.74 -2.40 18.06
C GLY A 30 1.67 -3.92 18.11
N TRP A 31 2.67 -4.57 18.71
CA TRP A 31 2.75 -6.03 18.75
C TRP A 31 1.44 -6.68 19.24
N GLU A 32 0.99 -7.75 18.56
CA GLU A 32 -0.23 -8.52 18.87
C GLU A 32 -1.56 -7.74 18.80
N GLU A 33 -1.58 -6.53 18.23
CA GLU A 33 -2.81 -5.76 18.02
C GLU A 33 -3.27 -5.80 16.55
N LEU A 34 -4.53 -6.14 16.31
CA LEU A 34 -5.15 -5.97 14.99
C LEU A 34 -5.55 -4.52 14.83
N HIS A 35 -4.81 -3.79 14.00
CA HIS A 35 -5.11 -2.40 13.69
C HIS A 35 -6.22 -2.31 12.63
N PRO A 36 -7.05 -1.25 12.66
CA PRO A 36 -8.00 -0.98 11.58
C PRO A 36 -7.28 -0.60 10.26
N PRO A 37 -8.02 -0.37 9.16
CA PRO A 37 -7.49 0.29 7.98
C PRO A 37 -6.79 1.61 8.31
N LEU A 38 -5.59 1.83 7.74
CA LEU A 38 -4.86 3.09 7.92
C LEU A 38 -5.58 4.29 7.28
N MET A 39 -6.14 4.05 6.11
CA MET A 39 -6.74 5.08 5.27
C MET A 39 -8.25 5.05 5.46
N GLU A 40 -8.86 6.23 5.52
CA GLU A 40 -10.30 6.37 5.38
C GLU A 40 -10.75 5.87 4.00
N PRO A 41 -11.95 5.27 3.88
CA PRO A 41 -12.48 4.84 2.59
C PRO A 41 -12.46 5.94 1.54
N ALA A 42 -12.25 5.58 0.27
CA ALA A 42 -12.17 6.49 -0.85
C ALA A 42 -11.04 7.55 -0.74
N THR A 43 -9.99 7.26 0.02
CA THR A 43 -8.79 8.12 0.09
C THR A 43 -7.52 7.37 -0.29
N TYR A 44 -6.52 8.11 -0.74
CA TYR A 44 -5.17 7.59 -0.93
C TYR A 44 -4.11 8.59 -0.48
N ALA A 45 -2.95 8.07 -0.07
CA ALA A 45 -1.76 8.86 0.18
C ALA A 45 -0.56 8.28 -0.56
N VAL A 46 0.49 9.09 -0.69
CA VAL A 46 1.76 8.69 -1.34
C VAL A 46 2.85 8.78 -0.30
N ASP A 47 3.57 7.68 -0.09
CA ASP A 47 4.72 7.65 0.79
C ASP A 47 6.02 7.91 0.00
N PRO A 48 6.71 9.04 0.25
CA PRO A 48 7.95 9.37 -0.46
C PRO A 48 9.15 8.49 -0.04
N GLN A 49 9.05 7.78 1.08
CA GLN A 49 10.11 6.92 1.58
C GLN A 49 10.15 5.58 0.81
N PRO A 50 11.32 4.93 0.75
CA PRO A 50 11.40 3.58 0.21
C PRO A 50 10.78 2.61 1.23
N THR A 51 9.76 1.88 0.83
CA THR A 51 9.09 0.90 1.71
C THR A 51 8.88 -0.45 1.04
N GLY A 52 8.83 -1.50 1.87
CA GLY A 52 8.69 -2.87 1.40
C GLY A 52 10.02 -3.52 0.99
N PRO A 53 9.97 -4.74 0.43
CA PRO A 53 11.17 -5.45 -0.01
C PRO A 53 11.77 -4.82 -1.29
N PRO A 54 13.06 -5.10 -1.57
CA PRO A 54 13.95 -5.95 -0.79
C PRO A 54 14.44 -5.28 0.50
N TRP A 55 14.53 -6.07 1.57
CA TRP A 55 15.08 -5.64 2.85
C TRP A 55 16.51 -6.13 3.00
N ARG A 56 17.40 -5.28 3.53
CA ARG A 56 18.80 -5.64 3.80
C ARG A 56 19.17 -5.30 5.24
N LEU A 57 20.00 -6.12 5.88
CA LEU A 57 20.38 -5.87 7.28
C LEU A 57 21.21 -4.59 7.38
N TRP A 58 20.94 -3.77 8.40
CA TRP A 58 21.68 -2.50 8.61
C TRP A 58 23.20 -2.72 8.62
N LYS A 59 23.66 -3.79 9.29
CA LYS A 59 25.08 -4.17 9.39
C LYS A 59 25.76 -4.38 8.04
N GLU A 60 25.00 -4.74 7.00
CA GLU A 60 25.51 -4.99 5.64
C GLU A 60 25.40 -3.76 4.73
N VAL A 61 24.45 -2.86 5.03
CA VAL A 61 24.18 -1.66 4.25
C VAL A 61 25.17 -0.54 4.61
N GLY A 62 25.45 -0.37 5.91
CA GLY A 62 26.26 0.72 6.44
C GLY A 62 25.50 2.06 6.50
N ALA A 63 25.98 2.99 7.33
CA ALA A 63 25.30 4.24 7.64
C ALA A 63 25.06 5.12 6.39
N ASP A 64 26.07 5.31 5.53
CA ASP A 64 25.96 6.18 4.36
C ASP A 64 24.88 5.73 3.36
N ALA A 65 24.76 4.41 3.16
CA ALA A 65 23.74 3.86 2.27
C ALA A 65 22.36 3.89 2.91
N ALA A 66 22.27 3.73 4.23
CA ALA A 66 21.02 3.84 4.97
C ALA A 66 20.46 5.27 4.96
N VAL A 67 21.32 6.29 5.07
CA VAL A 67 20.94 7.71 4.95
C VAL A 67 20.30 8.02 3.59
N ARG A 68 20.81 7.42 2.51
CA ARG A 68 20.17 7.55 1.18
C ARG A 68 18.78 6.95 1.13
N GLN A 69 18.46 6.00 2.02
CA GLN A 69 17.11 5.44 2.19
C GLN A 69 16.27 6.18 3.24
N GLY A 70 16.75 7.30 3.78
CA GLY A 70 16.02 8.08 4.79
C GLY A 70 16.14 7.52 6.21
N VAL A 71 17.06 6.58 6.45
CA VAL A 71 17.28 5.98 7.76
C VAL A 71 18.53 6.56 8.42
N PHE A 72 18.33 7.29 9.52
CA PHE A 72 19.39 8.07 10.19
C PHE A 72 19.87 7.47 11.52
N ALA A 73 19.22 6.40 11.99
CA ALA A 73 19.59 5.67 13.21
C ALA A 73 19.59 4.16 12.96
N PRO A 74 20.34 3.37 13.73
CA PRO A 74 20.38 1.92 13.57
C PRO A 74 18.99 1.28 13.67
N VAL A 75 18.68 0.44 12.70
CA VAL A 75 17.46 -0.39 12.63
C VAL A 75 17.85 -1.83 12.32
N TYR A 76 16.91 -2.77 12.43
CA TYR A 76 17.17 -4.17 12.09
C TYR A 76 17.49 -4.35 10.60
N SER A 77 16.62 -3.84 9.73
CA SER A 77 16.75 -3.88 8.28
C SER A 77 16.35 -2.56 7.63
N VAL A 78 16.95 -2.28 6.48
CA VAL A 78 16.72 -1.10 5.65
C VAL A 78 15.95 -1.53 4.41
N SER A 79 14.86 -0.83 4.10
CA SER A 79 14.10 -1.05 2.85
C SER A 79 14.86 -0.48 1.65
N PHE A 80 14.88 -1.25 0.57
CA PHE A 80 15.26 -0.82 -0.77
C PHE A 80 14.08 -0.96 -1.74
N GLY A 81 12.86 -0.99 -1.21
CA GLY A 81 11.64 -1.02 -2.01
C GLY A 81 11.41 0.29 -2.76
N ALA A 82 10.33 0.31 -3.54
CA ALA A 82 9.96 1.47 -4.33
C ALA A 82 9.68 2.69 -3.44
N ARG A 83 10.01 3.87 -3.96
CA ARG A 83 9.59 5.17 -3.40
C ARG A 83 8.28 5.57 -4.04
N ASN A 84 7.53 6.45 -3.38
CA ASN A 84 6.24 6.94 -3.86
C ASN A 84 5.20 5.82 -4.00
N ARG A 85 5.27 4.80 -3.13
CA ARG A 85 4.21 3.79 -3.05
C ARG A 85 2.92 4.45 -2.58
N ILE A 86 1.81 3.96 -3.11
CA ILE A 86 0.49 4.56 -2.90
C ILE A 86 -0.29 3.69 -1.95
N VAL A 87 -0.71 4.23 -0.81
CA VAL A 87 -1.55 3.51 0.15
C VAL A 87 -3.02 3.86 -0.04
N ILE A 88 -3.86 2.82 -0.02
CA ILE A 88 -5.33 2.89 0.02
C ILE A 88 -5.87 1.99 1.13
N ALA A 89 -7.13 2.18 1.49
CA ALA A 89 -7.83 1.23 2.34
C ALA A 89 -8.03 -0.10 1.59
N PRO A 90 -7.94 -1.28 2.24
CA PRO A 90 -8.17 -2.55 1.56
C PRO A 90 -9.52 -2.63 0.82
N GLY A 91 -10.56 -1.99 1.35
CA GLY A 91 -11.90 -1.94 0.75
C GLY A 91 -11.99 -1.21 -0.59
N ASP A 92 -11.04 -0.32 -0.89
CA ASP A 92 -10.97 0.43 -2.15
C ASP A 92 -10.29 -0.37 -3.28
N SER A 93 -9.82 -1.59 -3.00
CA SER A 93 -9.24 -2.48 -4.02
C SER A 93 -10.30 -2.94 -5.02
N ARG A 94 -9.94 -2.98 -6.30
CA ARG A 94 -10.76 -3.52 -7.40
C ARG A 94 -9.91 -4.38 -8.32
N SER A 95 -10.53 -5.37 -8.95
CA SER A 95 -9.91 -6.19 -10.00
C SER A 95 -8.49 -6.69 -9.71
N MET A 96 -8.28 -7.13 -8.46
CA MET A 96 -7.03 -7.67 -7.96
C MET A 96 -7.29 -9.00 -7.28
N THR A 97 -6.47 -10.00 -7.59
CA THR A 97 -6.49 -11.32 -6.96
C THR A 97 -5.21 -11.56 -6.17
N LEU A 98 -5.30 -12.34 -5.09
CA LEU A 98 -4.13 -12.70 -4.30
C LEU A 98 -3.20 -13.60 -5.11
N ILE A 99 -1.89 -13.45 -4.87
CA ILE A 99 -0.84 -14.36 -5.33
C ILE A 99 -0.52 -15.26 -4.13
N PRO A 100 -1.07 -16.49 -4.03
CA PRO A 100 -1.01 -17.29 -2.80
C PRO A 100 0.42 -17.53 -2.29
N ASP A 101 1.35 -17.78 -3.20
CA ASP A 101 2.77 -18.01 -2.90
C ASP A 101 3.50 -16.78 -2.29
N LYS A 102 2.84 -15.62 -2.26
CA LYS A 102 3.36 -14.37 -1.68
C LYS A 102 2.50 -13.85 -0.52
N CYS A 103 1.53 -14.63 -0.08
CA CYS A 103 0.64 -14.31 1.03
C CYS A 103 1.13 -14.93 2.35
N GLU A 104 2.44 -15.13 2.49
CA GLU A 104 3.02 -15.50 3.78
C GLU A 104 2.84 -14.39 4.81
N GLY A 105 2.91 -14.80 6.07
CA GLY A 105 2.64 -14.00 7.25
C GLY A 105 3.48 -14.48 8.42
N TYR A 106 3.44 -13.74 9.53
CA TYR A 106 4.10 -14.20 10.76
C TYR A 106 3.08 -14.61 11.82
N CYS A 107 2.09 -13.76 12.10
CA CYS A 107 1.28 -13.86 13.32
C CYS A 107 -0.16 -14.31 13.03
N GLN A 108 -0.95 -13.46 12.39
CA GLN A 108 -2.38 -13.62 12.18
C GLN A 108 -2.83 -13.36 10.73
N GLY A 109 -1.96 -12.86 9.86
CA GLY A 109 -2.32 -12.63 8.45
C GLY A 109 -1.13 -12.27 7.58
N VAL A 110 -1.35 -11.50 6.51
CA VAL A 110 -0.34 -11.24 5.47
C VAL A 110 0.49 -10.01 5.80
N ASP A 111 1.82 -10.12 5.82
CA ASP A 111 2.69 -9.00 6.23
C ASP A 111 3.43 -8.32 5.07
N GLY A 112 3.22 -8.80 3.84
CA GLY A 112 3.79 -8.23 2.64
C GLY A 112 5.30 -8.43 2.47
N ARG A 113 5.95 -9.29 3.28
CA ARG A 113 7.41 -9.50 3.24
C ARG A 113 7.94 -9.95 1.88
N ALA A 114 7.14 -10.69 1.12
CA ALA A 114 7.48 -11.20 -0.21
C ALA A 114 7.24 -10.18 -1.35
N GLY A 115 6.77 -8.98 -1.01
CA GLY A 115 6.51 -7.89 -1.95
C GLY A 115 5.09 -7.94 -2.50
N PRO A 116 4.88 -7.52 -3.76
CA PRO A 116 3.54 -7.51 -4.36
C PRO A 116 2.88 -8.88 -4.32
N ASN A 117 1.79 -8.98 -3.56
CA ASN A 117 0.98 -10.19 -3.34
C ASN A 117 -0.45 -10.06 -3.91
N LEU A 118 -0.73 -8.95 -4.60
CA LEU A 118 -1.94 -8.73 -5.39
C LEU A 118 -1.57 -8.58 -6.87
N ALA A 119 -2.19 -9.40 -7.72
CA ALA A 119 -2.08 -9.35 -9.16
C ALA A 119 -3.33 -8.73 -9.78
N CYS A 120 -3.15 -7.94 -10.84
CA CYS A 120 -4.24 -7.46 -11.66
C CYS A 120 -4.97 -8.64 -12.31
N GLU A 121 -6.30 -8.72 -12.16
CA GLU A 121 -7.10 -9.80 -12.77
C GLU A 121 -7.06 -9.79 -14.30
N GLY A 122 -6.85 -8.63 -14.93
CA GLY A 122 -6.83 -8.50 -16.38
C GLY A 122 -5.59 -9.07 -17.07
N CYS A 123 -4.41 -9.02 -16.43
CA CYS A 123 -3.16 -9.45 -17.05
C CYS A 123 -2.21 -10.25 -16.15
N GLY A 124 -2.56 -10.48 -14.88
CA GLY A 124 -1.75 -11.21 -13.91
C GLY A 124 -0.52 -10.46 -13.39
N ARG A 125 -0.27 -9.22 -13.85
CA ARG A 125 0.86 -8.41 -13.35
C ARG A 125 0.67 -8.13 -11.86
N ALA A 126 1.70 -8.34 -11.05
CA ALA A 126 1.69 -7.93 -9.66
C ALA A 126 1.68 -6.40 -9.56
N VAL A 127 0.68 -5.84 -8.89
CA VAL A 127 0.39 -4.39 -8.88
C VAL A 127 0.38 -3.80 -7.48
N ALA A 128 0.19 -4.61 -6.43
CA ALA A 128 0.09 -4.11 -5.08
C ALA A 128 0.49 -5.15 -4.02
N THR A 129 0.71 -4.67 -2.79
CA THR A 129 0.93 -5.48 -1.58
C THR A 129 -0.18 -5.19 -0.58
N ARG A 130 -0.98 -6.20 -0.24
CA ARG A 130 -1.85 -6.21 0.94
C ARG A 130 -1.03 -6.52 2.18
N MET A 131 -1.25 -5.73 3.23
CA MET A 131 -0.75 -5.95 4.59
C MET A 131 -1.96 -5.98 5.53
N ASP A 132 -2.05 -7.02 6.34
CA ASP A 132 -3.17 -7.36 7.23
C ASP A 132 -2.68 -8.42 8.24
N ASP A 133 -1.59 -8.13 8.95
CA ASP A 133 -1.03 -8.97 10.01
C ASP A 133 -1.06 -8.22 11.36
N CYS A 134 -0.93 -8.95 12.47
CA CYS A 134 -0.94 -8.35 13.80
C CYS A 134 0.23 -7.36 13.95
N GLY A 135 -0.05 -6.21 14.55
CA GLY A 135 0.90 -5.13 14.80
C GLY A 135 1.30 -4.27 13.62
N MET A 136 0.53 -4.32 12.53
CA MET A 136 0.60 -3.36 11.45
C MET A 136 -0.79 -2.90 11.03
N TRP A 137 -0.87 -1.69 10.47
CA TRP A 137 -2.10 -1.20 9.87
C TRP A 137 -2.56 -2.08 8.70
N GLN A 138 -3.87 -2.25 8.57
CA GLN A 138 -4.44 -2.83 7.36
C GLN A 138 -4.29 -1.87 6.19
N THR A 139 -3.56 -2.29 5.16
CA THR A 139 -3.24 -1.44 4.00
C THR A 139 -3.18 -2.23 2.70
N VAL A 140 -3.40 -1.52 1.60
CA VAL A 140 -2.96 -1.98 0.27
C VAL A 140 -2.03 -0.92 -0.29
N TRP A 141 -0.81 -1.34 -0.61
CA TRP A 141 0.24 -0.51 -1.18
C TRP A 141 0.38 -0.81 -2.68
N LEU A 142 -0.03 0.11 -3.53
CA LEU A 142 0.16 -0.01 -4.98
C LEU A 142 1.62 0.29 -5.35
N GLU A 143 2.16 -0.51 -6.27
CA GLU A 143 3.50 -0.30 -6.83
C GLU A 143 3.45 0.82 -7.87
N PRO A 144 4.23 1.91 -7.69
CA PRO A 144 4.13 3.12 -8.51
C PRO A 144 4.41 2.86 -10.00
N ASP A 145 5.29 1.91 -10.31
CA ASP A 145 5.64 1.53 -11.69
C ASP A 145 4.68 0.48 -12.28
N ALA A 146 3.75 -0.05 -11.49
CA ALA A 146 2.75 -1.03 -11.92
C ALA A 146 1.36 -0.43 -12.09
N VAL A 147 1.14 0.82 -11.66
CA VAL A 147 -0.13 1.52 -11.78
C VAL A 147 0.02 2.90 -12.43
N ALA A 148 -1.03 3.35 -13.11
CA ALA A 148 -1.14 4.68 -13.68
C ALA A 148 -2.33 5.39 -13.05
N ARG A 149 -2.11 6.61 -12.53
CA ARG A 149 -3.17 7.48 -12.03
C ARG A 149 -3.96 8.05 -13.21
N ARG A 150 -5.28 7.97 -13.16
CA ARG A 150 -6.20 8.56 -14.14
C ARG A 150 -7.26 9.36 -13.40
N SER A 151 -7.78 10.42 -14.03
CA SER A 151 -8.96 11.10 -13.50
C SER A 151 -10.17 10.19 -13.62
N SER A 152 -10.99 10.08 -12.56
CA SER A 152 -12.24 9.33 -12.60
C SER A 152 -13.40 10.11 -13.22
N GLY A 153 -13.25 11.42 -13.43
CA GLY A 153 -14.36 12.32 -13.79
C GLY A 153 -15.35 12.58 -12.63
N LEU A 154 -15.23 11.88 -11.49
CA LEU A 154 -16.07 12.09 -10.33
C LEU A 154 -15.54 13.21 -9.43
N SER A 155 -16.45 13.99 -8.84
CA SER A 155 -16.13 14.93 -7.78
C SER A 155 -15.95 14.19 -6.45
N ALA A 156 -15.06 14.69 -5.59
CA ALA A 156 -15.00 14.27 -4.19
C ALA A 156 -16.19 14.92 -3.45
N GLY A 157 -17.39 14.41 -3.71
CA GLY A 157 -18.58 14.78 -2.93
C GLY A 157 -18.52 14.12 -1.55
N PRO A 158 -19.29 14.62 -0.57
CA PRO A 158 -19.49 13.90 0.68
C PRO A 158 -20.04 12.50 0.38
N SER A 159 -19.65 11.52 1.18
CA SER A 159 -20.31 10.21 1.17
C SER A 159 -21.81 10.44 1.41
N PRO A 160 -22.70 9.84 0.61
CA PRO A 160 -24.14 9.93 0.87
C PRO A 160 -24.43 9.39 2.27
N ASP A 161 -25.28 10.10 3.00
CA ASP A 161 -25.82 9.63 4.28
C ASP A 161 -26.87 8.55 4.02
N TRP A 162 -27.22 7.78 5.05
CA TRP A 162 -28.31 6.83 4.99
C TRP A 162 -29.64 7.49 4.61
N ASP A 163 -29.83 8.74 5.01
CA ASP A 163 -31.00 9.56 4.68
C ASP A 163 -31.02 9.97 3.18
N ASP A 164 -29.89 9.88 2.47
CA ASP A 164 -29.79 10.20 1.03
C ASP A 164 -30.16 9.01 0.11
N LEU A 165 -30.46 7.84 0.69
CA LEU A 165 -30.72 6.59 -0.04
C LEU A 165 -32.22 6.26 -0.22
N GLU A 166 -33.13 7.17 0.14
CA GLU A 166 -34.60 7.03 -0.03
C GLU A 166 -35.09 7.27 -1.47
#